data_AF-A0A9E2NW66-F1
#
_entry.id   AF-A0A9E2NW66-F1
#
_cell.length_a   1.000
_cell.length_b   1.000
_cell.length_c   1.000
_cell.angle_alpha   90.00
_cell.angle_beta   90.00
_cell.angle_gamma   90.00
#
_symmetry.space_group_name_H-M   'P 1'
#
loop_
_entity.id
_entity.type
_entity.pdbx_description
1 polymer ?
#
loop_
_entity_poly.entity_id
_entity_poly.type
_entity_poly.pdbx_seq_one_letter_code
_entity_poly.pdbx_strand_id
1 'polypeptide(L)'
;MTIKFVANILNKTIFYQKYKYISLEKLLKIIESPNFIVVEFISSKNENIHHVPNAYQILKTNYENILQYISNKKTIIINNGTIGSRFYYNFLIKNGYHCYILKNNWK
;
A
#
# COMPACT_ATOMS: atom_id res chain seq x y z
N MET A 1 15.64 -21.83 26.96
CA MET A 1 14.73 -20.67 26.77
C MET A 1 15.20 -19.92 25.53
N THR A 2 14.84 -20.37 24.33
CA THR A 2 15.59 -19.89 23.13
C THR A 2 14.76 -19.81 21.85
N ILE A 3 13.74 -20.66 21.68
CA ILE A 3 12.90 -20.62 20.46
C ILE A 3 11.80 -19.55 20.55
N LYS A 4 11.16 -19.39 21.71
CA LYS A 4 10.12 -18.36 21.92
C LYS A 4 10.66 -16.93 21.80
N PHE A 5 11.92 -16.69 22.13
CA PHE A 5 12.54 -15.36 22.06
C PHE A 5 12.83 -14.95 20.60
N VAL A 6 13.37 -15.88 19.80
CA VAL A 6 13.61 -15.65 18.37
C VAL A 6 12.30 -15.49 17.60
N ALA A 7 11.26 -16.27 17.93
CA ALA A 7 9.94 -16.11 17.34
C ALA A 7 9.30 -14.75 17.71
N ASN A 8 9.49 -14.26 18.94
CA ASN A 8 8.95 -12.99 19.40
C ASN A 8 9.72 -11.78 18.84
N ILE A 9 11.03 -11.92 18.61
CA ILE A 9 11.85 -10.92 17.91
C ILE A 9 11.52 -10.91 16.43
N LEU A 10 11.43 -12.06 15.74
CA LEU A 10 11.04 -12.08 14.34
C LEU A 10 9.62 -11.54 14.15
N ASN A 11 8.66 -11.91 15.00
CA ASN A 11 7.31 -11.31 14.98
C ASN A 11 7.37 -9.80 15.21
N LYS A 12 8.13 -9.31 16.21
CA LYS A 12 8.25 -7.87 16.44
C LYS A 12 8.97 -7.16 15.30
N THR A 13 10.04 -7.70 14.76
CA THR A 13 10.85 -7.03 13.72
C THR A 13 10.11 -6.99 12.38
N ILE A 14 9.30 -8.01 12.09
CA ILE A 14 8.40 -8.04 10.92
C ILE A 14 7.20 -7.10 11.13
N PHE A 15 6.67 -6.97 12.35
CA PHE A 15 5.52 -6.09 12.64
C PHE A 15 5.88 -4.61 12.86
N TYR A 16 7.12 -4.29 13.22
CA TYR A 16 7.57 -2.91 13.52
C TYR A 16 8.29 -2.23 12.35
N GLN A 17 8.02 -2.62 11.10
CA GLN A 17 8.24 -1.66 10.02
C GLN A 17 7.27 -0.49 10.22
N LYS A 18 7.84 0.66 10.60
CA LYS A 18 7.09 1.91 10.77
C LYS A 18 6.56 2.35 9.41
N TYR A 19 5.32 1.94 9.11
CA TYR A 19 4.63 2.34 7.89
C TYR A 19 4.59 3.87 7.80
N LYS A 20 4.92 4.41 6.62
CA LYS A 20 4.70 5.83 6.34
C LYS A 20 3.25 6.01 5.97
N TYR A 21 2.56 6.87 6.70
CA TYR A 21 1.15 7.17 6.43
C TYR A 21 1.00 8.52 5.73
N ILE A 22 -0.05 8.63 4.91
CA ILE A 22 -0.49 9.88 4.32
C ILE A 22 -1.95 10.16 4.72
N SER A 23 -2.27 11.43 5.02
CA SER A 23 -3.65 11.85 5.29
C SER A 23 -4.43 12.02 3.99
N LEU A 24 -5.76 11.92 4.07
CA LEU A 24 -6.65 12.18 2.94
C LEU A 24 -6.43 13.58 2.35
N GLU A 25 -6.35 14.61 3.19
CA GLU A 25 -6.09 15.99 2.75
C GLU A 25 -4.80 16.13 1.96
N LYS A 26 -3.73 15.43 2.38
CA LYS A 26 -2.45 15.48 1.69
C LYS A 26 -2.49 14.69 0.39
N LEU A 27 -3.22 13.56 0.36
CA LEU A 27 -3.47 12.79 -0.86
C LEU A 27 -4.19 13.67 -1.90
N LEU A 28 -5.27 14.36 -1.53
CA LEU A 28 -6.05 15.21 -2.45
C LEU A 28 -5.18 16.29 -3.12
N LYS A 29 -4.17 16.83 -2.42
CA LYS A 29 -3.25 17.82 -2.98
C LYS A 29 -2.25 17.28 -3.99
N ILE A 30 -2.03 15.96 -4.02
CA ILE A 30 -0.98 15.32 -4.84
C ILE A 30 -1.49 14.23 -5.77
N ILE A 31 -2.78 13.92 -5.73
CA ILE A 31 -3.42 12.82 -6.47
C ILE A 31 -3.29 12.97 -7.99
N GLU A 32 -3.22 14.20 -8.48
CA GLU A 32 -3.04 14.51 -9.90
C GLU A 32 -1.56 14.69 -10.30
N SER A 33 -0.64 14.64 -9.33
CA SER A 33 0.77 14.83 -9.63
C SER A 33 1.34 13.61 -10.36
N PRO A 34 2.02 13.79 -11.51
CA PRO A 34 2.54 12.67 -12.30
C PRO A 34 3.63 11.86 -11.58
N ASN A 35 4.18 12.39 -10.48
CA ASN A 35 5.18 11.75 -9.64
C ASN A 35 4.59 10.75 -8.64
N PHE A 36 3.27 10.77 -8.45
CA PHE A 36 2.55 9.91 -7.54
C PHE A 36 1.65 8.97 -8.34
N ILE A 37 1.51 7.75 -7.83
CA ILE A 37 0.50 6.81 -8.30
C ILE A 37 -0.27 6.31 -7.09
N VAL A 38 -1.59 6.39 -7.18
CA VAL A 38 -2.47 5.79 -6.19
C VAL A 38 -2.83 4.41 -6.67
N VAL A 39 -2.65 3.42 -5.80
CA VAL A 39 -3.02 2.04 -6.05
C VAL A 39 -4.07 1.65 -5.02
N GLU A 40 -5.17 1.11 -5.53
CA GLU A 40 -6.26 0.63 -4.71
C GLU A 40 -6.42 -0.88 -4.89
N PHE A 41 -6.31 -1.61 -3.79
CA PHE A 41 -6.47 -3.06 -3.80
C PHE A 41 -7.92 -3.44 -3.56
N ILE A 42 -8.57 -3.90 -4.61
CA ILE A 42 -9.98 -4.30 -4.60
C ILE A 42 -10.10 -5.83 -4.47
N SER A 43 -11.07 -6.30 -3.71
CA SER A 43 -11.39 -7.73 -3.59
C SER A 43 -12.25 -8.24 -4.75
N SER A 44 -12.99 -7.34 -5.40
CA SER A 44 -13.83 -7.59 -6.57
C SER A 44 -14.05 -6.25 -7.29
N LYS A 45 -14.38 -6.26 -8.59
CA LYS A 45 -14.76 -5.06 -9.36
C LYS A 45 -16.18 -4.57 -8.99
N ASN A 46 -16.52 -4.55 -7.71
CA ASN A 46 -17.84 -4.11 -7.29
C ASN A 46 -17.96 -2.59 -7.44
N GLU A 47 -18.91 -2.15 -8.26
CA GLU A 47 -19.14 -0.75 -8.67
C GLU A 47 -19.70 0.14 -7.54
N ASN A 48 -20.07 -0.45 -6.40
CA ASN A 48 -20.68 0.26 -5.26
C ASN A 48 -19.70 0.68 -4.16
N ILE A 49 -18.39 0.57 -4.39
CA ILE A 49 -17.36 1.01 -3.45
C ILE A 49 -16.82 2.37 -3.91
N HIS A 50 -16.77 3.35 -3.01
CA HIS A 50 -16.13 4.62 -3.30
C HIS A 50 -14.63 4.41 -3.50
N HIS A 51 -14.18 4.63 -4.74
CA HIS A 51 -12.78 4.51 -5.14
C HIS A 51 -12.09 5.87 -5.13
N VAL A 52 -10.79 5.85 -4.88
CA VAL A 52 -9.98 7.06 -5.01
C VAL A 52 -9.93 7.47 -6.50
N PRO A 53 -10.23 8.73 -6.84
CA PRO A 53 -10.11 9.23 -8.21
C PRO A 53 -8.71 8.99 -8.78
N ASN A 54 -8.62 8.60 -10.06
CA ASN A 54 -7.35 8.30 -10.74
C ASN A 54 -6.51 7.18 -10.10
N ALA A 55 -7.07 6.40 -9.17
CA ALA A 55 -6.37 5.25 -8.62
C ALA A 55 -6.37 4.08 -9.60
N TYR A 56 -5.21 3.42 -9.69
CA TYR A 56 -5.08 2.16 -10.37
C TYR A 56 -5.66 1.05 -9.50
N GLN A 57 -6.75 0.46 -9.96
CA GLN A 57 -7.41 -0.63 -9.27
C GLN A 57 -6.70 -1.94 -9.58
N ILE A 58 -6.31 -2.66 -8.54
CA ILE A 58 -5.63 -3.94 -8.65
C ILE A 58 -6.41 -4.98 -7.84
N LEU A 59 -6.78 -6.07 -8.50
CA LEU A 59 -7.34 -7.23 -7.82
C LEU A 59 -6.30 -7.80 -6.86
N LYS A 60 -6.68 -8.05 -5.61
CA LYS A 60 -5.79 -8.63 -4.59
C LYS A 60 -5.10 -9.93 -5.04
N THR A 61 -5.72 -10.69 -5.93
CA THR A 61 -5.17 -11.93 -6.50
C THR A 61 -4.04 -11.70 -7.50
N ASN A 62 -3.92 -10.51 -8.08
CA ASN A 62 -3.02 -10.20 -9.20
C ASN A 62 -1.98 -9.14 -8.84
N TYR A 63 -1.62 -9.06 -7.55
CA TYR A 63 -0.73 -8.03 -7.03
C TYR A 63 0.69 -8.10 -7.60
N GLU A 64 1.16 -9.26 -8.05
CA GLU A 64 2.50 -9.44 -8.61
C GLU A 64 2.70 -8.62 -9.89
N ASN A 65 1.62 -8.36 -10.63
CA ASN A 65 1.67 -7.54 -11.83
C ASN A 65 1.80 -6.04 -11.52
N ILE A 66 1.68 -5.60 -10.25
CA ILE A 66 1.77 -4.19 -9.88
C ILE A 66 3.07 -3.55 -10.37
N LEU A 67 4.18 -4.28 -10.30
CA LEU A 67 5.52 -3.81 -10.69
C LEU A 67 5.57 -3.36 -12.15
N GLN A 68 4.82 -4.03 -13.04
CA GLN A 68 4.75 -3.67 -14.45
C GLN A 68 4.04 -2.33 -14.67
N TYR A 69 3.07 -1.99 -13.81
CA TYR A 69 2.30 -0.74 -13.93
C TYR A 69 2.96 0.46 -13.25
N ILE A 70 3.83 0.21 -12.26
CA ILE A 70 4.47 1.26 -11.46
C ILE A 70 5.94 1.50 -11.82
N SER A 71 6.50 0.78 -12.81
CA SER A 71 7.94 0.68 -13.09
C SER A 71 8.67 2.01 -13.26
N ASN A 72 7.95 3.10 -13.56
CA ASN A 72 8.52 4.43 -13.80
C ASN A 72 8.10 5.48 -12.76
N LYS A 73 7.36 5.09 -11.71
CA LYS A 73 6.78 6.03 -10.74
C LYS A 73 7.57 6.05 -9.44
N LYS A 74 7.83 7.27 -8.94
CA LYS A 74 8.68 7.50 -7.77
C LYS A 74 7.98 7.19 -6.45
N THR A 75 6.68 7.47 -6.34
CA THR A 75 5.95 7.31 -5.07
C THR A 75 4.59 6.63 -5.26
N ILE A 76 4.33 5.60 -4.45
CA ILE A 76 3.11 4.79 -4.48
C ILE A 76 2.29 5.04 -3.22
N ILE A 77 1.00 5.26 -3.38
CA ILE A 77 0.05 5.42 -2.28
C ILE A 77 -0.91 4.23 -2.29
N ILE A 78 -0.97 3.51 -1.18
CA ILE A 78 -1.83 2.32 -1.04
C ILE A 78 -3.11 2.73 -0.32
N ASN A 79 -4.23 2.68 -1.03
CA ASN A 79 -5.56 2.78 -0.44
C ASN A 79 -6.08 1.36 -0.13
N ASN A 80 -6.19 1.03 1.17
CA ASN A 80 -6.97 -0.07 1.78
C ASN A 80 -6.30 -0.46 3.13
N GLY A 81 -6.78 0.03 4.27
CA GLY A 81 -6.20 -0.20 5.61
C GLY A 81 -6.24 -1.64 6.17
N THR A 82 -6.46 -2.66 5.33
CA THR A 82 -6.46 -4.07 5.75
C THR A 82 -5.05 -4.65 5.87
N ILE A 83 -4.91 -5.85 6.46
CA ILE A 83 -3.61 -6.54 6.60
C ILE A 83 -2.86 -6.66 5.26
N GLY A 84 -3.59 -6.75 4.13
CA GLY A 84 -3.03 -6.82 2.79
C GLY A 84 -2.17 -5.61 2.40
N SER A 85 -2.58 -4.38 2.73
CA SER A 85 -1.79 -3.18 2.37
C SER A 85 -0.44 -3.12 3.04
N ARG A 86 -0.31 -3.72 4.23
CA ARG A 86 0.97 -3.82 4.94
C ARG A 86 1.93 -4.78 4.23
N PHE A 87 1.42 -5.92 3.75
CA PHE A 87 2.21 -6.83 2.92
C PHE A 87 2.69 -6.15 1.64
N TYR A 88 1.81 -5.41 0.96
CA TYR A 88 2.15 -4.69 -0.27
C TYR A 88 3.13 -3.54 -0.03
N TYR A 89 2.96 -2.79 1.04
CA TYR A 89 3.92 -1.77 1.45
C TYR A 89 5.31 -2.38 1.62
N ASN A 90 5.42 -3.50 2.34
CA ASN A 90 6.69 -4.16 2.56
C ASN A 90 7.29 -4.70 1.26
N PHE A 91 6.46 -5.26 0.37
CA PHE A 91 6.88 -5.72 -0.96
C PHE A 91 7.45 -4.57 -1.81
N LEU A 92 6.75 -3.44 -1.89
CA LEU A 92 7.17 -2.30 -2.69
C LEU A 92 8.42 -1.63 -2.12
N ILE A 93 8.53 -1.48 -0.79
CA ILE A 93 9.73 -0.95 -0.13
C ILE A 93 10.94 -1.87 -0.39
N LYS A 94 10.78 -3.20 -0.34
CA LYS A 94 11.85 -4.15 -0.69
C LYS A 94 12.32 -4.02 -2.15
N ASN A 95 11.44 -3.60 -3.05
CA ASN A 95 11.77 -3.35 -4.45
C ASN A 95 12.23 -1.90 -4.72
N GLY A 96 12.50 -1.11 -3.67
CA GLY A 96 13.09 0.24 -3.80
C GLY A 96 12.08 1.38 -4.03
N TYR A 97 10.78 1.11 -3.98
CA TYR A 97 9.75 2.14 -4.18
C TYR A 97 9.51 2.96 -2.92
N HIS A 98 9.28 4.27 -3.08
CA HIS A 98 8.80 5.10 -1.97
C HIS A 98 7.30 4.89 -1.81
N CYS A 99 6.87 4.45 -0.64
CA CYS A 99 5.46 4.07 -0.42
C CYS A 99 4.84 4.79 0.77
N TYR A 100 3.55 5.05 0.68
CA TYR A 100 2.71 5.55 1.77
C TYR A 100 1.42 4.72 1.87
N ILE A 101 0.95 4.49 3.09
CA ILE A 101 -0.38 3.93 3.36
C ILE A 101 -1.34 5.07 3.65
N LEU A 102 -2.51 5.07 3.02
CA LEU A 102 -3.55 6.04 3.34
C LEU A 102 -4.09 5.77 4.77
N LYS A 103 -4.00 6.77 5.65
CA LYS A 103 -4.30 6.62 7.09
C LYS A 103 -5.76 6.25 7.37
N ASN A 104 -6.68 6.74 6.53
CA ASN A 104 -8.10 6.47 6.59
C ASN A 104 -8.53 5.98 5.21
N ASN A 105 -9.34 4.92 5.11
CA ASN A 105 -9.87 4.50 3.81
C ASN A 105 -10.58 5.67 3.12
N TRP A 106 -10.47 5.71 1.80
CA TRP A 106 -11.35 6.56 1.00
C TRP A 106 -12.81 6.21 1.33
N LYS A 107 -13.63 7.24 1.53
CA LYS A 107 -15.04 7.11 1.95
C LYS A 107 -15.97 7.29 0.77
#